data_AF-A0A942A656-F1
#
_entry.id   AF-A0A942A656-F1
#
_cell.length_a   1.000
_cell.length_b   1.000
_cell.length_c   1.000
_cell.angle_alpha   90.00
_cell.angle_beta   90.00
_cell.angle_gamma   90.00
#
_symmetry.space_group_name_H-M   'P 1'
#
loop_
_entity.id
_entity.type
_entity.pdbx_description
1 polymer ?
#
loop_
_entity_poly.entity_id
_entity_poly.type
_entity_poly.pdbx_seq_one_letter_code
_entity_poly.pdbx_strand_id
1 'polypeptide(L)'
;FDDENAKHGYCLYKVGCKGPSTYNSCGIIKWNEGTSYPIQSGHPCLGCSEENFWDNSPFYKRMPDVHGFGIEATADQIGLALGAATAAGIAVHAVATNIRKKKLIDNEEPENKSTI
;
A
#
# COMPACT_ATOMS: atom_id res chain seq x y z
N PHE A 1 3.34 -5.56 -16.98
CA PHE A 1 4.67 -5.83 -17.56
C PHE A 1 5.25 -4.51 -17.98
N ASP A 2 6.57 -4.34 -17.84
CA ASP A 2 7.30 -3.12 -18.18
C ASP A 2 6.77 -1.81 -17.56
N ASP A 3 6.02 -1.91 -16.45
CA ASP A 3 5.67 -0.76 -15.62
C ASP A 3 6.82 -0.43 -14.67
N GLU A 4 6.73 0.70 -13.97
CA GLU A 4 7.74 1.09 -12.99
C GLU A 4 7.94 0.03 -11.90
N ASN A 5 6.87 -0.68 -11.50
CA ASN A 5 6.99 -1.80 -10.56
C ASN A 5 7.84 -2.94 -11.12
N ALA A 6 7.68 -3.29 -12.40
CA ALA A 6 8.52 -4.30 -13.05
C ALA A 6 9.98 -3.86 -13.14
N LYS A 7 10.25 -2.58 -13.46
CA LYS A 7 11.62 -2.03 -13.50
C LYS A 7 12.29 -2.02 -12.13
N HIS A 8 11.51 -1.89 -11.06
CA HIS A 8 12.00 -1.97 -9.68
C HIS A 8 11.99 -3.40 -9.10
N GLY A 9 11.65 -4.42 -9.90
CA GLY A 9 11.69 -5.82 -9.45
C GLY A 9 10.64 -6.16 -8.39
N TYR A 10 9.47 -5.53 -8.43
CA TYR A 10 8.40 -5.77 -7.46
C TYR A 10 7.81 -7.18 -7.60
N CYS A 11 7.11 -7.62 -6.56
CA CYS A 11 6.49 -8.94 -6.50
C CYS A 11 5.55 -9.22 -7.68
N LEU A 12 5.77 -10.35 -8.36
CA LEU A 12 4.99 -10.80 -9.52
C LEU A 12 3.68 -11.51 -9.15
N TYR A 13 3.28 -11.49 -7.87
CA TYR A 13 2.03 -12.10 -7.43
C TYR A 13 0.84 -11.59 -8.23
N LYS A 14 0.76 -10.25 -8.44
CA LYS A 14 -0.39 -9.63 -9.10
C LYS A 14 -0.55 -10.01 -10.57
N VAL A 15 0.52 -10.52 -11.19
CA VAL A 15 0.57 -10.97 -12.59
C VAL A 15 0.61 -12.51 -12.71
N GLY A 16 0.31 -13.23 -11.63
CA GLY A 16 0.02 -14.67 -11.68
C GLY A 16 1.13 -15.60 -11.19
N CYS A 17 2.15 -15.09 -10.47
CA CYS A 17 3.20 -15.94 -9.90
C CYS A 17 2.63 -17.08 -9.04
N LYS A 18 2.98 -18.33 -9.40
CA LYS A 18 2.62 -19.56 -8.68
C LYS A 18 3.65 -20.00 -7.63
N GLY A 19 4.72 -19.23 -7.46
CA GLY A 19 5.78 -19.52 -6.48
C GLY A 19 5.30 -19.87 -5.06
N PRO A 20 4.27 -19.20 -4.51
CA PRO A 20 3.74 -19.55 -3.18
C PRO A 20 3.20 -20.99 -3.04
N SER A 21 2.89 -21.67 -4.15
CA SER A 21 2.40 -23.05 -4.17
C SER A 21 3.31 -23.96 -5.01
N THR A 22 4.60 -23.62 -5.17
CA THR A 22 5.54 -24.39 -6.00
C THR A 22 6.80 -24.75 -5.21
N TYR A 23 7.03 -26.05 -5.02
CA TYR A 23 8.21 -26.60 -4.36
C TYR A 23 9.34 -26.79 -5.36
N ASN A 24 10.30 -25.86 -5.35
CA ASN A 24 11.54 -25.97 -6.11
C ASN A 24 12.64 -25.09 -5.50
N SER A 25 13.89 -25.30 -5.89
CA SER A 25 15.05 -24.56 -5.42
C SER A 25 15.39 -23.33 -6.27
N CYS A 26 14.54 -22.96 -7.25
CA CYS A 26 14.76 -21.86 -8.20
C CYS A 26 15.15 -20.52 -7.54
N GLY A 27 14.53 -20.17 -6.41
CA GLY A 27 14.84 -18.92 -5.69
C GLY A 27 16.10 -18.97 -4.83
N ILE A 28 16.68 -20.15 -4.62
CA ILE A 28 17.85 -20.39 -3.76
C ILE A 28 19.08 -20.70 -4.62
N ILE A 29 19.07 -21.80 -5.38
CA ILE A 29 20.21 -22.23 -6.21
C ILE A 29 20.23 -21.54 -7.58
N LYS A 30 19.05 -21.09 -8.05
CA LYS A 30 18.84 -20.50 -9.38
C LYS A 30 19.22 -21.45 -10.53
N TRP A 31 19.13 -20.95 -11.75
CA TRP A 31 19.47 -21.65 -13.00
C TRP A 31 20.81 -21.18 -13.54
N ASN A 32 21.49 -22.06 -14.28
CA ASN A 32 22.72 -21.76 -15.01
C ASN A 32 23.81 -21.18 -14.12
N GLU A 33 24.38 -22.00 -13.23
CA GLU A 33 25.48 -21.60 -12.33
C GLU A 33 25.12 -20.39 -11.43
N GLY A 34 23.87 -20.28 -11.00
CA GLY A 34 23.43 -19.19 -10.14
C GLY A 34 23.04 -17.90 -10.88
N THR A 35 22.98 -17.90 -12.22
CA THR A 35 22.73 -16.71 -13.04
C THR A 35 21.37 -16.07 -12.76
N SER A 36 20.27 -16.79 -12.93
CA SER A 36 18.92 -16.24 -12.77
C SER A 36 17.87 -17.34 -12.59
N TYR A 37 16.61 -16.97 -12.44
CA TYR A 37 15.44 -17.84 -12.47
C TYR A 37 14.22 -17.02 -12.95
N PRO A 38 13.07 -17.64 -13.26
CA PRO A 38 11.96 -16.94 -13.93
C PRO A 38 11.56 -15.60 -13.29
N ILE A 39 11.40 -15.57 -11.96
CA ILE A 39 10.95 -14.36 -11.25
C ILE A 39 12.01 -13.26 -11.30
N GLN A 40 13.30 -13.60 -11.13
CA GLN A 40 14.39 -12.63 -11.26
C GLN A 40 14.50 -12.08 -12.69
N SER A 41 14.14 -12.87 -13.70
CA SER A 41 14.06 -12.42 -15.09
C SER A 41 12.73 -11.73 -15.44
N GLY A 42 11.88 -11.42 -14.46
CA GLY A 42 10.64 -10.66 -14.66
C GLY A 42 9.41 -11.48 -15.09
N HIS A 43 9.52 -12.81 -15.16
CA HIS A 43 8.38 -13.68 -15.49
C HIS A 43 7.85 -14.42 -14.25
N PRO A 44 6.52 -14.46 -14.03
CA PRO A 44 5.94 -15.22 -12.93
C PRO A 44 6.34 -16.71 -12.97
N CYS A 45 6.52 -17.32 -11.80
CA CYS A 45 6.63 -18.78 -11.71
C CYS A 45 5.35 -19.42 -12.27
N LEU A 46 5.51 -20.44 -13.12
CA LEU A 46 4.41 -21.18 -13.73
C LEU A 46 3.94 -22.37 -12.90
N GLY A 47 4.75 -22.82 -11.94
CA GLY A 47 4.48 -24.03 -11.16
C GLY A 47 4.95 -25.33 -11.81
N CYS A 48 5.99 -25.28 -12.66
CA CYS A 48 6.40 -26.44 -13.48
C CYS A 48 6.86 -27.69 -12.71
N SER A 49 7.14 -27.59 -11.40
CA SER A 49 7.46 -28.74 -10.55
C SER A 49 6.24 -29.34 -9.83
N GLU A 50 5.07 -28.71 -9.95
CA GLU A 50 3.84 -29.19 -9.34
C GLU A 50 3.06 -30.10 -10.30
N GLU A 51 2.29 -31.00 -9.71
CA GLU A 51 1.38 -31.86 -10.46
C GLU A 51 0.34 -31.03 -11.23
N ASN A 52 0.04 -31.43 -12.47
CA ASN A 52 -1.01 -30.82 -13.30
C ASN A 52 -0.89 -29.29 -13.50
N PHE A 53 0.33 -28.74 -13.46
CA PHE A 53 0.52 -27.28 -13.51
C PHE A 53 -0.04 -26.60 -14.77
N TRP A 54 -0.16 -27.32 -15.88
CA TRP A 54 -0.78 -26.83 -17.11
C TRP A 54 -2.27 -26.54 -16.95
N ASP A 55 -2.97 -27.32 -16.12
CA ASP A 55 -4.43 -27.31 -16.00
C ASP A 55 -4.92 -26.73 -14.65
N ASN A 56 -4.03 -26.55 -13.67
CA ASN A 56 -4.40 -26.05 -12.34
C ASN A 56 -4.96 -24.61 -12.35
N SER A 57 -4.45 -23.73 -13.23
CA SER A 57 -4.92 -22.34 -13.34
C SER A 57 -4.26 -21.62 -14.52
N PRO A 58 -4.94 -20.66 -15.20
CA PRO A 58 -4.29 -19.79 -16.17
C PRO A 58 -3.06 -19.08 -15.57
N PHE A 59 -1.95 -19.09 -16.30
CA PHE A 59 -0.66 -18.62 -15.77
C PHE A 59 -0.68 -17.19 -15.24
N TYR A 60 -1.38 -16.28 -15.91
CA TYR A 60 -1.42 -14.87 -15.54
C TYR A 60 -2.56 -14.49 -14.57
N LYS A 61 -3.33 -15.48 -14.09
CA LYS A 61 -4.36 -15.25 -13.07
C LYS A 61 -3.76 -15.37 -11.68
N ARG A 62 -4.15 -14.47 -10.78
CA ARG A 62 -3.79 -14.56 -9.35
C ARG A 62 -4.36 -15.82 -8.72
N MET A 63 -3.58 -16.40 -7.81
CA MET A 63 -4.07 -17.44 -6.92
C MET A 63 -4.98 -16.80 -5.86
N PRO A 64 -6.14 -17.40 -5.54
CA PRO A 64 -7.11 -16.81 -4.62
C PRO A 64 -6.71 -16.92 -3.15
N ASP A 65 -5.71 -17.73 -2.80
CA ASP A 65 -5.43 -18.12 -1.42
C ASP A 65 -3.93 -18.01 -1.06
N VAL A 66 -3.40 -16.79 -1.07
CA VAL A 66 -2.05 -16.53 -0.52
C VAL A 66 -2.15 -15.51 0.61
N HIS A 67 -2.16 -16.05 1.82
CA HIS A 67 -2.18 -15.27 3.06
C HIS A 67 -0.79 -14.68 3.33
N GLY A 68 -0.73 -13.43 3.81
CA GLY A 68 0.51 -12.78 4.25
C GLY A 68 1.05 -11.66 3.37
N PHE A 69 0.39 -11.30 2.27
CA PHE A 69 0.72 -10.10 1.49
C PHE A 69 -0.16 -8.91 1.88
N GLY A 70 0.41 -7.70 2.01
CA GLY A 70 -0.34 -6.44 2.18
C GLY A 70 -0.33 -5.84 3.58
N ILE A 71 0.63 -6.23 4.43
CA ILE A 71 0.76 -5.66 5.79
C ILE A 71 1.14 -4.17 5.70
N GLU A 72 1.98 -3.83 4.73
CA GLU A 72 2.42 -2.47 4.41
C GLU A 72 1.25 -1.64 3.88
N ALA A 73 0.45 -2.20 2.97
CA ALA A 73 -0.74 -1.53 2.45
C ALA A 73 -1.74 -1.20 3.56
N THR A 74 -1.84 -2.06 4.59
CA THR A 74 -2.69 -1.81 5.75
C THR A 74 -2.14 -0.66 6.61
N ALA A 75 -0.83 -0.63 6.85
CA ALA A 75 -0.17 0.44 7.61
C ALA A 75 -0.32 1.80 6.93
N ASP A 76 -0.12 1.88 5.61
CA ASP A 76 -0.26 3.12 4.84
C ASP A 76 -1.68 3.68 4.90
N GLN A 77 -2.70 2.82 4.77
CA GLN A 77 -4.10 3.24 4.82
C GLN A 77 -4.48 3.77 6.21
N ILE A 78 -4.05 3.07 7.27
CA ILE A 78 -4.30 3.52 8.66
C ILE A 78 -3.56 4.83 8.93
N GLY A 79 -2.29 4.92 8.53
CA GLY A 79 -1.48 6.13 8.69
C GLY A 79 -2.09 7.33 7.97
N LEU A 80 -2.55 7.14 6.73
CA LEU A 80 -3.23 8.17 5.95
C LEU A 80 -4.53 8.62 6.62
N ALA A 81 -5.36 7.68 7.07
CA ALA A 81 -6.64 7.99 7.71
C ALA A 81 -6.44 8.79 9.00
N LEU A 82 -5.53 8.34 9.87
CA LEU A 82 -5.21 9.05 11.11
C LEU A 82 -4.61 10.43 10.85
N GLY A 83 -3.66 10.54 9.91
CA GLY A 83 -3.06 11.81 9.54
C GLY A 83 -4.08 12.82 9.02
N ALA A 84 -4.99 12.38 8.14
CA ALA A 84 -6.05 13.21 7.61
C ALA A 84 -7.04 13.68 8.71
N ALA A 85 -7.43 12.77 9.62
CA ALA A 85 -8.31 13.09 10.73
C ALA A 85 -7.67 14.13 11.68
N THR A 86 -6.39 13.96 12.02
CA THR A 86 -5.66 14.93 12.84
C THR A 86 -5.58 16.30 12.16
N ALA A 87 -5.23 16.35 10.87
CA ALA A 87 -5.16 17.60 10.11
C ALA A 87 -6.51 18.33 10.10
N ALA A 88 -7.61 17.61 9.86
CA ALA A 88 -8.96 18.17 9.90
C ALA A 88 -9.32 18.70 11.29
N GLY A 89 -8.98 17.96 12.36
CA GLY A 89 -9.20 18.40 13.74
C GLY A 89 -8.46 19.70 14.07
N ILE A 90 -7.20 19.83 13.65
CA ILE A 90 -6.41 21.06 13.83
C ILE A 90 -7.06 22.24 13.10
N ALA A 91 -7.48 22.03 11.84
CA ALA A 91 -8.12 23.08 11.04
C ALA A 91 -9.43 23.57 11.68
N VAL A 92 -10.29 22.64 12.12
CA VAL A 92 -11.54 22.96 12.80
C VAL A 92 -11.27 23.74 14.10
N HIS A 93 -10.31 23.28 14.91
CA HIS A 93 -9.94 23.95 16.15
C HIS A 93 -9.44 25.39 15.91
N ALA A 94 -8.60 25.59 14.90
CA ALA A 94 -8.07 26.91 14.54
C ALA A 94 -9.17 27.88 14.07
N VAL A 95 -10.11 27.42 13.23
CA VAL A 95 -11.24 28.23 12.75
C VAL A 95 -12.17 28.61 13.92
N ALA A 96 -12.57 27.64 14.73
CA ALA A 96 -13.48 27.87 15.85
C ALA A 96 -12.88 28.85 16.88
N THR A 97 -11.58 28.72 17.17
CA THR A 97 -10.89 29.60 18.12
C THR A 97 -10.81 31.04 17.62
N ASN A 98 -10.51 31.25 16.34
CA ASN A 98 -10.48 32.59 15.75
C ASN A 98 -11.86 33.26 15.73
N ILE A 99 -12.93 32.52 15.40
CA ILE A 99 -14.31 33.04 15.45
C ILE A 99 -14.70 33.41 16.89
N ARG A 100 -14.42 32.53 17.86
CA ARG A 100 -14.71 32.82 19.27
C ARG A 100 -13.94 34.04 19.78
N LYS A 101 -12.65 34.14 19.45
CA LYS A 101 -11.82 35.29 19.83
C LYS A 101 -12.34 36.59 19.22
N LYS A 102 -12.74 36.59 17.94
CA LYS A 102 -13.35 37.77 17.31
C LYS A 102 -14.63 38.20 18.03
N LYS A 103 -15.51 37.25 18.37
CA LYS A 103 -16.75 37.55 19.12
C LYS A 103 -16.47 38.12 20.52
N LEU A 104 -15.40 37.69 21.19
CA LEU A 104 -14.99 38.25 22.48
C LEU A 104 -14.51 39.70 22.33
N ILE A 105 -13.65 39.98 21.34
CA ILE A 105 -13.15 41.34 21.06
C ILE A 105 -14.32 42.28 20.68
N ASP A 106 -15.21 41.83 19.78
CA ASP A 106 -16.38 42.61 19.34
C ASP A 106 -17.36 42.91 20.50
N ASN A 107 -17.38 42.09 21.56
CA ASN A 107 -18.23 42.31 22.74
C ASN A 107 -17.56 43.21 23.80
N GLU A 108 -16.22 43.24 23.90
CA GLU A 108 -15.49 44.13 24.80
C GLU A 108 -15.46 45.59 24.29
N GLU A 109 -15.45 45.82 22.97
CA GLU A 109 -15.44 47.15 22.37
C GLU A 109 -16.68 48.04 22.70
N PRO A 110 -17.94 47.54 22.65
CA PRO A 110 -19.12 48.32 23.04
C PRO A 110 -19.21 48.60 24.54
N GLU A 111 -18.68 47.72 25.39
CA GLU A 111 -18.66 47.94 26.85
C GLU A 111 -17.70 49.07 27.23
N ASN A 112 -16.54 49.14 26.57
CA ASN A 112 -15.56 50.22 26.75
C ASN A 112 -16.13 51.58 26.27
N LYS A 113 -16.83 51.63 25.13
CA LYS A 113 -17.47 52.85 24.61
C LYS A 113 -18.65 53.35 25.44
N SER A 114 -19.26 52.52 26.28
CA SER A 114 -20.35 52.92 27.19
C SER A 114 -19.85 53.43 28.54
N THR A 115 -18.55 53.30 28.85
CA THR A 115 -17.95 53.65 30.15
C THR A 115 -17.15 54.96 30.12
N ILE A 116 -17.15 55.68 28.98
CA ILE A 116 -16.55 57.02 28.80
C ILE A 116 -17.65 58.06 28.61
#